data_AF-A0A940PBD1-F1
#
_entry.id   AF-A0A940PBD1-F1
#
_cell.length_a   1.000
_cell.length_b   1.000
_cell.length_c   1.000
_cell.angle_alpha   90.00
_cell.angle_beta   90.00
_cell.angle_gamma   90.00
#
_symmetry.space_group_name_H-M   'P 1'
#
loop_
_entity.id
_entity.type
_entity.pdbx_description
1 polymer ?
#
loop_
_entity_poly.entity_id
_entity_poly.type
_entity_poly.pdbx_seq_one_letter_code
_entity_poly.pdbx_strand_id
1 'polypeptide(L)'
;MVDNQKQHNVLVSKRIQELVNQEKITPNRLATLADLTPSTLNSIYTGKSKNPTIKTITNICDALDISVREFFDFPPYNLRPSQTEESPEELMRYLKQLSREIQQIEKKIQKKTS
;
A
#
# COMPACT_ATOMS: atom_id res chain seq x y z
N MET A 1 -10.96 -14.50 10.90
CA MET A 1 -10.76 -14.10 9.49
C MET A 1 -11.62 -12.87 9.26
N VAL A 2 -11.03 -11.68 9.25
CA VAL A 2 -11.78 -10.43 8.99
C VAL A 2 -11.97 -10.32 7.49
N ASP A 3 -13.20 -10.15 7.03
CA ASP A 3 -13.56 -10.08 5.60
C ASP A 3 -12.66 -9.10 4.83
N ASN A 4 -11.85 -9.64 3.91
CA ASN A 4 -10.89 -8.88 3.09
C ASN A 4 -11.56 -7.70 2.34
N GLN A 5 -12.84 -7.87 1.97
CA GLN A 5 -13.64 -6.82 1.33
C GLN A 5 -13.86 -5.58 2.21
N LYS A 6 -14.00 -5.77 3.53
CA LYS A 6 -14.20 -4.67 4.48
C LYS A 6 -12.93 -3.83 4.61
N GLN A 7 -11.76 -4.43 4.40
CA GLN A 7 -10.48 -3.74 4.48
C GLN A 7 -10.23 -2.79 3.30
N HIS A 8 -10.56 -3.19 2.06
CA HIS A 8 -10.34 -2.36 0.87
C HIS A 8 -11.19 -1.08 0.88
N ASN A 9 -12.47 -1.17 1.28
CA ASN A 9 -13.36 -0.02 1.34
C ASN A 9 -12.88 1.04 2.34
N VAL A 10 -12.35 0.61 3.49
CA VAL A 10 -11.79 1.51 4.50
C VAL A 10 -10.56 2.23 3.94
N LEU A 11 -9.70 1.54 3.21
CA LEU A 11 -8.51 2.15 2.61
C LEU A 11 -8.88 3.17 1.51
N VAL A 12 -9.83 2.82 0.64
CA VAL A 12 -10.34 3.74 -0.39
C VAL A 12 -11.01 4.97 0.23
N SER A 13 -11.82 4.79 1.28
CA SER A 13 -12.43 5.87 2.05
C SER A 13 -11.37 6.83 2.62
N LYS A 14 -10.35 6.29 3.30
CA LYS A 14 -9.24 7.08 3.85
C LYS A 14 -8.49 7.85 2.77
N ARG A 15 -8.20 7.19 1.64
CA ARG A 15 -7.52 7.84 0.51
C ARG A 15 -8.32 9.02 -0.03
N ILE A 16 -9.63 8.89 -0.17
CA ILE A 16 -10.50 10.01 -0.60
C ILE A 16 -10.48 11.13 0.44
N GLN A 17 -10.52 10.83 1.74
CA GLN A 17 -10.44 11.83 2.81
C GLN A 17 -9.12 12.61 2.74
N GLU A 18 -8.00 11.92 2.55
CA GLU A 18 -6.67 12.54 2.40
C GLU A 18 -6.63 13.51 1.22
N LEU A 19 -7.07 13.06 0.04
CA LEU A 19 -7.06 13.88 -1.18
C LEU A 19 -7.98 15.10 -1.06
N VAL A 20 -9.19 14.93 -0.49
CA VAL A 20 -10.12 16.04 -0.23
C VAL A 20 -9.51 17.09 0.69
N ASN A 21 -8.80 16.64 1.74
CA ASN A 21 -8.12 17.54 2.67
C ASN A 21 -6.93 18.27 2.04
N GLN A 22 -6.16 17.59 1.17
CA GLN A 22 -5.05 18.17 0.43
C GLN A 22 -5.53 19.28 -0.53
N GLU A 23 -6.60 19.02 -1.28
CA GLU A 23 -7.24 19.97 -2.19
C GLU A 23 -8.06 21.06 -1.47
N LYS A 24 -8.21 20.97 -0.14
CA LYS A 24 -8.99 21.92 0.70
C LYS A 24 -10.44 22.11 0.21
N ILE A 25 -11.04 21.07 -0.34
CA ILE A 25 -12.45 21.06 -0.76
C ILE A 25 -13.33 20.32 0.26
N THR A 26 -14.65 20.48 0.14
CA THR A 26 -15.59 19.68 0.93
C THR A 26 -15.95 18.40 0.20
N PRO A 27 -16.39 17.33 0.90
CA PRO A 27 -16.91 16.14 0.25
C PRO A 27 -18.05 16.46 -0.73
N ASN A 28 -18.99 17.33 -0.36
CA ASN A 28 -20.07 17.73 -1.26
C ASN A 28 -19.56 18.44 -2.53
N ARG A 29 -18.48 19.22 -2.42
CA ARG A 29 -17.83 19.80 -3.59
C ARG A 29 -17.23 18.73 -4.48
N LEU A 30 -16.52 17.75 -3.91
CA LEU A 30 -16.01 16.60 -4.67
C LEU A 30 -17.15 15.83 -5.36
N ALA A 31 -18.29 15.62 -4.70
CA ALA A 31 -19.43 14.92 -5.30
C ALA A 31 -19.92 15.63 -6.57
N THR A 32 -20.01 16.96 -6.50
CA THR A 32 -20.39 17.80 -7.63
C THR A 32 -19.39 17.71 -8.78
N LEU A 33 -18.09 17.75 -8.46
CA LEU A 33 -17.01 17.68 -9.46
C LEU A 33 -16.92 16.29 -10.11
N ALA A 34 -17.15 15.23 -9.36
CA ALA A 34 -17.07 13.84 -9.82
C ALA A 34 -18.38 13.33 -10.48
N ASP A 35 -19.36 14.20 -10.69
CA ASP A 35 -20.69 13.83 -11.20
C ASP A 35 -21.33 12.67 -10.38
N LEU A 36 -21.25 12.79 -9.05
CA LEU A 36 -21.81 11.85 -8.09
C LEU A 36 -22.87 12.53 -7.23
N THR A 37 -23.89 11.77 -6.84
CA THR A 37 -24.84 12.27 -5.83
C THR A 37 -24.14 12.38 -4.47
N PRO A 38 -24.49 13.39 -3.63
CA PRO A 38 -23.92 13.53 -2.30
C PRO A 38 -24.08 12.27 -1.44
N SER A 39 -25.19 11.53 -1.59
CA SER A 39 -25.42 10.26 -0.90
C SER A 39 -24.44 9.17 -1.33
N THR A 40 -24.17 9.05 -2.64
CA THR A 40 -23.20 8.09 -3.20
C THR A 40 -21.81 8.39 -2.67
N LEU A 41 -21.35 9.63 -2.81
CA LEU A 41 -20.04 9.99 -2.29
C LEU A 41 -19.97 9.81 -0.78
N ASN A 42 -20.97 10.26 -0.02
CA ASN A 42 -20.97 10.13 1.45
C ASN A 42 -20.91 8.66 1.90
N SER A 43 -21.57 7.76 1.18
CA SER A 43 -21.50 6.32 1.48
C SER A 43 -20.07 5.77 1.32
N ILE A 44 -19.33 6.23 0.30
CA ILE A 44 -17.94 5.83 0.05
C ILE A 44 -17.02 6.52 1.06
N TYR A 45 -17.20 7.83 1.26
CA TYR A 45 -16.42 8.69 2.14
C TYR A 45 -16.45 8.21 3.59
N THR A 46 -17.60 7.73 4.07
CA THR A 46 -17.76 7.19 5.44
C THR A 46 -17.41 5.71 5.56
N GLY A 47 -17.00 5.05 4.47
CA GLY A 47 -16.68 3.62 4.45
C GLY A 47 -17.90 2.70 4.63
N LYS A 48 -19.13 3.24 4.51
CA LYS A 48 -20.39 2.47 4.58
C LYS A 48 -20.70 1.73 3.28
N SER A 49 -20.23 2.26 2.14
CA SER A 49 -20.38 1.65 0.83
C SER A 49 -19.61 0.34 0.76
N LYS A 50 -20.22 -0.66 0.13
CA LYS A 50 -19.65 -2.00 0.06
C LYS A 50 -18.71 -2.20 -1.13
N ASN A 51 -18.72 -1.34 -2.16
CA ASN A 51 -17.80 -1.39 -3.31
C ASN A 51 -18.00 -0.19 -4.26
N PRO A 52 -17.16 0.85 -4.23
CA PRO A 52 -17.14 1.82 -5.32
C PRO A 52 -16.74 1.12 -6.63
N THR A 53 -17.44 1.42 -7.72
CA THR A 53 -17.08 0.87 -9.03
C THR A 53 -15.81 1.51 -9.56
N ILE A 54 -15.12 0.87 -10.51
CA ILE A 54 -13.97 1.48 -11.19
C ILE A 54 -14.38 2.83 -11.81
N LYS A 55 -15.58 2.93 -12.40
CA LYS A 55 -16.11 4.18 -12.96
C LYS A 55 -16.25 5.29 -11.90
N THR A 56 -16.66 4.93 -10.69
CA THR A 56 -16.74 5.88 -9.58
C THR A 56 -15.35 6.39 -9.18
N ILE A 57 -14.36 5.49 -9.12
CA ILE A 57 -12.97 5.88 -8.81
C ILE A 57 -12.41 6.77 -9.92
N THR A 58 -12.61 6.43 -11.19
CA THR A 58 -12.14 7.28 -12.31
C THR A 58 -12.75 8.66 -12.26
N ASN A 59 -14.06 8.78 -12.00
CA ASN A 59 -14.71 10.08 -11.87
C ASN A 59 -14.13 10.92 -10.71
N ILE A 60 -13.79 10.29 -9.59
CA ILE A 60 -13.14 10.96 -8.46
C ILE A 60 -11.72 11.41 -8.85
N CYS A 61 -10.98 10.58 -9.60
CA CYS A 61 -9.64 10.92 -10.09
C CYS A 61 -9.70 12.12 -11.05
N ASP A 62 -10.62 12.11 -12.01
CA ASP A 62 -10.85 13.20 -12.97
C ASP A 62 -11.21 14.51 -12.24
N ALA A 63 -12.06 14.43 -11.20
CA ALA A 63 -12.46 15.58 -10.38
C ALA A 63 -11.33 16.20 -9.55
N LEU A 64 -10.29 15.41 -9.24
CA LEU A 64 -9.13 15.81 -8.45
C LEU A 64 -7.89 16.06 -9.31
N ASP A 65 -8.01 15.97 -10.64
CA ASP A 65 -6.90 16.09 -11.61
C ASP A 65 -5.71 15.16 -11.32
N ILE A 66 -6.01 13.92 -10.92
CA ILE A 66 -5.02 12.86 -10.69
C ILE A 66 -5.30 11.63 -11.56
N SER A 67 -4.28 10.83 -11.81
CA SER A 67 -4.44 9.51 -12.43
C SER A 67 -4.94 8.45 -11.43
N VAL A 68 -5.56 7.39 -11.94
CA VAL A 68 -5.89 6.20 -11.13
C VAL A 68 -4.65 5.58 -10.49
N ARG A 69 -3.47 5.71 -11.13
CA ARG A 69 -2.20 5.27 -10.55
C ARG A 69 -1.90 6.05 -9.28
N GLU A 70 -1.95 7.37 -9.32
CA GLU A 70 -1.71 8.24 -8.15
C GLU A 70 -2.76 8.02 -7.06
N PHE A 71 -4.01 7.75 -7.44
CA PHE A 71 -5.05 7.38 -6.47
C PHE A 71 -4.64 6.15 -5.64
N PHE A 72 -4.12 5.10 -6.27
CA PHE A 72 -3.66 3.87 -5.60
C PHE A 72 -2.19 3.88 -5.19
N ASP A 73 -1.48 5.02 -5.31
CA ASP A 73 -0.08 5.13 -4.92
C ASP A 73 0.08 5.37 -3.41
N PHE A 74 -0.35 4.39 -2.60
CA PHE A 74 -0.20 4.40 -1.15
C PHE A 74 -0.18 2.97 -0.58
N PRO A 75 0.47 2.73 0.58
CA PRO A 75 0.46 1.41 1.20
C PRO A 75 -0.97 0.98 1.62
N PRO A 76 -1.36 -0.29 1.39
CA PRO A 76 -0.57 -1.38 0.84
C PRO A 76 -0.62 -1.51 -0.70
N TYR A 77 -1.35 -0.66 -1.42
CA TYR A 77 -1.60 -0.81 -2.87
C TYR A 77 -0.37 -0.55 -3.74
N ASN A 78 0.57 0.27 -3.27
CA ASN A 78 1.84 0.52 -3.96
C ASN A 78 3.02 -0.34 -3.47
N LEU A 79 2.78 -1.21 -2.48
CA LEU A 79 3.81 -2.12 -2.00
C LEU A 79 3.94 -3.31 -2.94
N ARG A 80 5.14 -3.53 -3.47
CA ARG A 80 5.50 -4.81 -4.10
C ARG A 80 6.06 -5.73 -3.01
N PRO A 81 5.58 -6.97 -2.87
CA PRO A 81 6.12 -7.93 -1.90
C PRO A 81 7.64 -8.13 -2.01
N SER A 82 8.20 -7.86 -3.20
CA SER A 82 9.60 -8.10 -3.55
C SER A 82 10.53 -6.89 -3.35
N GLN A 83 10.09 -5.79 -2.72
CA GLN A 83 10.90 -4.56 -2.62
C GLN A 83 11.30 -4.16 -1.19
N THR A 84 10.93 -4.95 -0.18
CA THR A 84 11.22 -4.59 1.23
C THR A 84 12.15 -5.51 1.99
N GLU A 85 12.58 -6.66 1.45
CA GLU A 85 13.59 -7.49 2.10
C GLU A 85 14.53 -8.04 1.03
N GLU A 86 15.84 -8.04 1.30
CA GLU A 86 16.81 -8.87 0.54
C GLU A 86 16.15 -10.23 0.33
N SER A 87 16.14 -10.73 -0.91
CA SER A 87 15.35 -11.92 -1.20
C SER A 87 15.80 -13.05 -0.26
N PRO A 88 14.91 -13.94 0.21
CA PRO A 88 15.31 -15.03 1.11
C PRO A 88 16.53 -15.80 0.58
N GLU A 89 16.70 -15.86 -0.74
CA GLU A 89 17.87 -16.40 -1.43
C GLU A 89 19.17 -15.59 -1.21
N GLU A 90 19.10 -14.26 -1.23
CA GLU A 90 20.23 -13.36 -0.93
C GLU A 90 20.65 -13.46 0.54
N LEU A 91 19.69 -13.43 1.46
CA LEU A 91 19.92 -13.63 2.88
C LEU A 91 20.52 -15.01 3.15
N MET A 92 19.99 -16.04 2.50
CA MET A 92 20.48 -17.41 2.65
C MET A 92 21.88 -17.60 2.04
N ARG A 93 22.19 -16.87 0.96
CA ARG A 93 23.54 -16.82 0.38
C ARG A 93 24.53 -16.14 1.32
N TYR A 94 24.14 -15.02 1.92
CA TYR A 94 24.95 -14.29 2.90
C TYR A 94 25.20 -15.12 4.17
N LEU A 95 24.15 -15.72 4.75
CA LEU A 95 24.28 -16.62 5.92
C LEU A 95 25.18 -17.82 5.63
N LYS A 96 25.08 -18.41 4.43
CA LYS A 96 25.96 -19.51 4.01
C LYS A 96 27.41 -19.09 3.89
N GLN A 97 27.67 -17.86 3.44
CA GLN A 97 29.02 -17.33 3.36
C GLN A 97 29.61 -17.08 4.75
N LEU A 98 28.87 -16.40 5.63
CA LEU A 98 29.29 -16.16 7.02
C LEU A 98 29.57 -17.47 7.76
N SER A 99 28.72 -18.48 7.59
CA SER A 99 28.92 -19.81 8.18
C SER A 99 30.25 -20.44 7.74
N ARG A 100 30.59 -20.33 6.45
CA ARG A 100 31.87 -20.83 5.93
C ARG A 100 33.07 -20.08 6.51
N GLU A 101 32.96 -18.77 6.65
CA GLU A 101 34.03 -17.93 7.20
C GLU A 101 34.29 -18.28 8.69
N ILE A 102 33.23 -18.42 9.48
CA ILE A 102 33.32 -18.87 10.88
C ILE A 102 34.05 -20.22 10.98
N GLN A 103 33.65 -21.21 10.17
CA GLN A 103 34.31 -22.53 10.16
C GLN A 103 35.79 -22.46 9.80
N GLN A 104 36.19 -21.55 8.91
CA GLN A 104 37.60 -21.36 8.56
C GLN A 104 38.38 -20.72 9.71
N ILE A 105 37.78 -19.76 10.41
CA ILE A 105 38.40 -19.10 11.57
C ILE A 105 38.61 -20.11 12.70
N GLU A 106 37.59 -20.92 13.02
CA GLU A 106 37.68 -21.97 14.05
C GLU A 106 38.82 -22.95 13.76
N LYS A 107 38.93 -23.42 12.51
CA LYS A 107 40.03 -24.30 12.08
C LYS A 107 41.40 -23.62 12.20
N LYS A 108 41.50 -22.31 11.92
CA LYS A 108 42.75 -21.54 12.05
C LYS A 108 43.14 -21.36 13.53
N ILE A 109 42.18 -21.17 14.43
CA ILE A 109 42.43 -21.06 15.87
C ILE A 109 42.92 -22.41 16.41
N GLN A 110 42.24 -23.52 16.08
CA GLN A 110 42.64 -24.86 16.54
C GLN A 110 44.09 -25.22 16.16
N LYS A 111 44.52 -24.83 14.95
CA LYS A 111 45.89 -25.05 14.46
C LYS A 111 46.96 -24.15 15.09
N LYS A 112 46.58 -23.04 15.74
CA LYS A 112 47.52 -22.15 16.44
C LYS A 112 47.71 -22.52 17.91
N THR A 113 46.79 -23.30 18.48
CA THR A 113 46.78 -23.73 19.89
C THR A 113 47.30 -25.16 20.08
N SER A 114 47.68 -25.85 19.00
CA SER A 114 48.41 -27.13 18.99
C SER A 114 49.82 -26.91 18.48
#